data_AF-A0A5S3Z2Y1-F1
#
_entry.id   AF-A0A5S3Z2Y1-F1
#
_cell.length_a   1.000
_cell.length_b   1.000
_cell.length_c   1.000
_cell.angle_alpha   90.00
_cell.angle_beta   90.00
_cell.angle_gamma   90.00
#
_symmetry.space_group_name_H-M   'P 1'
#
loop_
_entity.id
_entity.type
_entity.pdbx_description
1 polymer ?
#
loop_
_entity_poly.entity_id
_entity_poly.type
_entity_poly.pdbx_seq_one_letter_code
_entity_poly.pdbx_strand_id
1 'polypeptide(L)'
;MSWYPDDKTWLKARKAQWKEVKESLKEMRFYTPQDVKLIKEYFLYGPDKEPLRTVNNYGEVRRKVRHIGMITVWLHPSFERSYIVEELDKYEAGTRNSNDRVKDYYNGGERLLQLCDLDYETHKSATDDGDTSFFQGKEQLLAELLLPASVEDESWFVGCQRRNEQDKISDDCERELNVFIAKLAIYFNKEKPNPNFIYRYRLPYCISAFNHYRDSDFKEELLKENLVTFFAALEKITASPDDYPQCFVETAQEFTCLFNEADLPDSVHALLAPYIKAAKESVD
;
A
#
# COMPACT_ATOMS: atom_id res chain seq x y z
N MET A 1 -0.96 7.35 -27.19
CA MET A 1 -2.40 7.71 -27.20
C MET A 1 -2.58 8.79 -26.16
N SER A 2 -2.52 10.03 -26.62
CA SER A 2 -2.84 11.24 -25.89
C SER A 2 -4.23 11.09 -25.31
N TRP A 3 -4.39 11.40 -24.02
CA TRP A 3 -5.68 11.29 -23.36
C TRP A 3 -6.66 12.26 -23.98
N TYR A 4 -7.64 11.71 -24.72
CA TYR A 4 -8.71 12.39 -25.47
C TYR A 4 -8.68 13.94 -25.39
N PRO A 5 -7.68 14.62 -26.00
CA PRO A 5 -7.48 16.06 -25.78
C PRO A 5 -8.57 16.88 -26.43
N ASP A 6 -9.25 16.27 -27.40
CA ASP A 6 -10.27 16.88 -28.24
C ASP A 6 -11.66 16.86 -27.58
N ASP A 7 -11.86 16.08 -26.50
CA ASP A 7 -13.08 16.14 -25.70
C ASP A 7 -13.01 17.32 -24.72
N LYS A 8 -13.66 18.42 -25.12
CA LYS A 8 -13.73 19.67 -24.33
C LYS A 8 -14.42 19.47 -22.97
N THR A 9 -15.38 18.54 -22.87
CA THR A 9 -16.10 18.25 -21.62
C THR A 9 -15.17 17.50 -20.67
N TRP A 10 -14.48 16.50 -21.18
CA TRP A 10 -13.46 15.75 -20.45
C TRP A 10 -12.33 16.66 -19.94
N LEU A 11 -11.76 17.51 -20.80
CA LEU A 11 -10.68 18.42 -20.42
C LEU A 11 -11.13 19.45 -19.37
N LYS A 12 -12.40 19.89 -19.42
CA LYS A 12 -12.97 20.80 -18.41
C LYS A 12 -13.07 20.14 -17.04
N ALA A 13 -13.55 18.90 -16.98
CA ALA A 13 -13.62 18.12 -15.73
C ALA A 13 -12.21 17.90 -15.16
N ARG A 14 -11.24 17.51 -16.00
CA ARG A 14 -9.85 17.31 -15.60
C ARG A 14 -9.18 18.59 -15.12
N LYS A 15 -9.44 19.74 -15.75
CA LYS A 15 -8.93 21.03 -15.25
C LYS A 15 -9.49 21.40 -13.88
N ALA A 16 -10.72 21.01 -13.56
CA ALA A 16 -11.28 21.17 -12.23
C ALA A 16 -10.57 20.26 -11.24
N GLN A 17 -10.49 18.96 -11.54
CA GLN A 17 -9.78 17.94 -10.75
C GLN A 17 -8.30 18.31 -10.50
N TRP A 18 -7.64 18.95 -11.47
CA TRP A 18 -6.24 19.37 -11.30
C TRP A 18 -6.06 20.39 -10.17
N LYS A 19 -7.04 21.27 -9.95
CA LYS A 19 -6.95 22.26 -8.87
C LYS A 19 -6.84 21.59 -7.51
N GLU A 20 -7.51 20.46 -7.33
CA GLU A 20 -7.50 19.64 -6.12
C GLU A 20 -6.16 18.91 -5.97
N VAL A 21 -5.81 18.13 -6.99
CA VAL A 21 -4.56 17.36 -7.04
C VAL A 21 -3.35 18.26 -6.78
N LYS A 22 -3.36 19.48 -7.33
CA LYS A 22 -2.27 20.46 -7.14
C LYS A 22 -2.10 20.86 -5.68
N GLU A 23 -3.17 21.07 -4.91
CA GLU A 23 -3.05 21.46 -3.51
C GLU A 23 -2.54 20.29 -2.66
N SER A 24 -3.05 19.07 -2.86
CA SER A 24 -2.52 17.88 -2.19
C SER A 24 -1.05 17.63 -2.53
N LEU A 25 -0.63 17.81 -3.80
CA LEU A 25 0.78 17.71 -4.21
C LEU A 25 1.69 18.74 -3.51
N LYS A 26 1.18 19.93 -3.18
CA LYS A 26 1.95 20.94 -2.44
C LYS A 26 2.08 20.59 -0.96
N GLU A 27 1.00 20.13 -0.34
CA GLU A 27 0.99 19.75 1.08
C GLU A 27 1.95 18.60 1.39
N MET A 28 2.08 17.68 0.45
CA MET A 28 3.04 16.58 0.50
C MET A 28 4.51 17.03 0.48
N ARG A 29 4.81 18.22 -0.03
CA ARG A 29 6.18 18.81 -0.12
C ARG A 29 7.23 17.93 -0.80
N PHE A 30 6.79 16.93 -1.58
CA PHE A 30 7.68 15.98 -2.25
C PHE A 30 8.06 16.40 -3.67
N TYR A 31 7.32 17.34 -4.25
CA TYR A 31 7.46 17.76 -5.63
C TYR A 31 7.88 19.22 -5.70
N THR A 32 8.87 19.51 -6.53
CA THR A 32 9.24 20.90 -6.82
C THR A 32 8.15 21.56 -7.68
N PRO A 33 8.08 22.90 -7.74
CA PRO A 33 7.15 23.58 -8.64
C PRO A 33 7.28 23.15 -10.12
N GLN A 34 8.49 22.80 -10.55
CA GLN A 34 8.77 22.27 -11.89
C GLN A 34 8.15 20.88 -12.07
N ASP A 35 8.27 19.99 -11.08
CA ASP A 35 7.65 18.66 -11.12
C ASP A 35 6.12 18.78 -11.19
N VAL A 36 5.52 19.65 -10.38
CA VAL A 36 4.06 19.90 -10.40
C VAL A 36 3.58 20.41 -11.76
N LYS A 37 4.38 21.23 -12.46
CA LYS A 37 4.07 21.69 -13.82
C LYS A 37 4.06 20.53 -14.82
N LEU A 38 5.06 19.64 -14.77
CA LEU A 38 5.14 18.49 -15.66
C LEU A 38 4.01 17.49 -15.41
N ILE A 39 3.71 17.22 -14.14
CA ILE A 39 2.58 16.38 -13.73
C ILE A 39 1.26 16.95 -14.29
N LYS A 40 1.06 18.27 -14.25
CA LYS A 40 -0.11 18.92 -14.82
C LYS A 40 -0.26 18.67 -16.32
N GLU A 41 0.81 18.84 -17.08
CA GLU A 41 0.75 18.71 -18.54
C GLU A 41 0.46 17.25 -18.91
N TYR A 42 1.09 16.31 -18.23
CA TYR A 42 0.72 14.90 -18.34
C TYR A 42 -0.75 14.67 -17.98
N PHE A 43 -1.19 15.24 -16.85
CA PHE A 43 -2.53 15.04 -16.33
C PHE A 43 -3.64 15.43 -17.31
N LEU A 44 -3.42 16.54 -18.00
CA LEU A 44 -4.41 17.17 -18.85
C LEU A 44 -4.35 16.69 -20.29
N TYR A 45 -3.19 16.23 -20.75
CA TYR A 45 -2.95 16.02 -22.18
C TYR A 45 -2.27 14.68 -22.52
N GLY A 46 -1.86 13.92 -21.50
CA GLY A 46 -1.24 12.61 -21.65
C GLY A 46 0.24 12.67 -22.12
N PRO A 47 0.83 11.49 -22.38
CA PRO A 47 2.26 11.34 -22.64
C PRO A 47 2.75 11.98 -23.94
N ASP A 48 1.85 12.12 -24.92
CA ASP A 48 2.21 12.53 -26.28
C ASP A 48 2.50 14.05 -26.38
N LYS A 49 1.98 14.86 -25.46
CA LYS A 49 2.19 16.32 -25.46
C LYS A 49 3.48 16.74 -24.77
N GLU A 50 3.84 16.04 -23.69
CA GLU A 50 5.09 16.28 -22.97
C GLU A 50 5.59 14.93 -22.46
N PRO A 51 6.49 14.25 -23.20
CA PRO A 51 7.01 12.98 -22.76
C PRO A 51 7.81 13.23 -21.49
N LEU A 52 7.29 12.74 -20.36
CA LEU A 52 7.91 12.83 -19.03
C LEU A 52 9.32 12.19 -18.95
N ARG A 53 9.80 11.63 -20.05
CA ARG A 53 11.14 11.07 -20.26
C ARG A 53 12.26 12.14 -20.25
N THR A 54 11.96 13.43 -20.35
CA THR A 54 12.97 14.49 -20.55
C THR A 54 13.24 15.37 -19.31
N VAL A 55 13.22 14.80 -18.10
CA VAL A 55 13.83 15.48 -16.93
C VAL A 55 15.27 15.01 -16.79
N ASN A 56 16.16 15.58 -17.62
CA ASN A 56 17.58 15.29 -17.63
C ASN A 56 18.27 16.02 -16.46
N ASN A 57 18.63 15.28 -15.39
CA ASN A 57 19.61 15.68 -14.39
C ASN A 57 20.21 14.43 -13.72
N TYR A 58 21.49 14.17 -14.00
CA TYR A 58 22.35 13.12 -13.46
C TYR A 58 21.91 12.57 -12.08
N GLY A 59 21.74 11.24 -11.98
CA GLY A 59 21.43 10.53 -10.73
C GLY A 59 20.00 10.69 -10.18
N GLU A 60 19.39 11.87 -10.31
CA GLU A 60 18.03 12.17 -9.85
C GLU A 60 16.92 11.69 -10.80
N VAL A 61 17.25 11.48 -12.09
CA VAL A 61 16.28 11.11 -13.14
C VAL A 61 15.51 9.83 -12.82
N ARG A 62 16.20 8.77 -12.34
CA ARG A 62 15.51 7.51 -11.99
C ARG A 62 14.48 7.70 -10.88
N ARG A 63 14.78 8.55 -9.89
CA ARG A 63 13.83 8.91 -8.83
C ARG A 63 12.64 9.67 -9.41
N LYS A 64 12.87 10.71 -10.22
CA LYS A 64 11.80 11.54 -10.82
C LYS A 64 10.93 10.76 -11.81
N VAL A 65 11.51 9.92 -12.67
CA VAL A 65 10.77 9.05 -13.62
C VAL A 65 9.92 8.00 -12.88
N ARG A 66 10.43 7.41 -11.78
CA ARG A 66 9.66 6.51 -10.91
C ARG A 66 8.53 7.23 -10.17
N HIS A 67 8.77 8.44 -9.67
CA HIS A 67 7.76 9.26 -9.00
C HIS A 67 6.64 9.71 -9.97
N ILE A 68 7.02 10.04 -11.20
CA ILE A 68 6.08 10.44 -12.23
C ILE A 68 5.26 9.23 -12.72
N GLY A 69 5.86 8.05 -12.87
CA GLY A 69 5.12 6.83 -13.26
C GLY A 69 3.98 6.47 -12.31
N MET A 70 4.17 6.64 -10.99
CA MET A 70 3.09 6.43 -10.03
C MET A 70 1.98 7.47 -10.16
N ILE A 71 2.35 8.74 -10.34
CA ILE A 71 1.39 9.82 -10.52
C ILE A 71 0.63 9.63 -11.82
N THR A 72 1.29 9.14 -12.86
CA THR A 72 0.68 8.78 -14.14
C THR A 72 -0.42 7.74 -13.97
N VAL A 73 -0.13 6.65 -13.24
CA VAL A 73 -1.11 5.60 -12.96
C VAL A 73 -2.25 6.14 -12.10
N TRP A 74 -1.92 6.83 -11.02
CA TRP A 74 -2.90 7.41 -10.12
C TRP A 74 -3.87 8.32 -10.87
N LEU A 75 -3.32 9.26 -11.63
CA LEU A 75 -4.08 10.27 -12.33
C LEU A 75 -4.83 9.71 -13.54
N HIS A 76 -4.54 8.48 -13.96
CA HIS A 76 -5.26 7.89 -15.07
C HIS A 76 -6.74 7.66 -14.72
N PRO A 77 -7.71 7.96 -15.61
CA PRO A 77 -9.13 7.77 -15.34
C PRO A 77 -9.56 6.29 -15.26
N SER A 78 -8.84 5.37 -15.89
CA SER A 78 -9.17 3.94 -15.88
C SER A 78 -8.72 3.25 -14.59
N PHE A 79 -9.56 2.35 -14.10
CA PHE A 79 -9.27 1.36 -13.05
C PHE A 79 -8.90 -0.02 -13.65
N GLU A 80 -8.80 -0.13 -14.98
CA GLU A 80 -8.46 -1.40 -15.61
C GLU A 80 -6.99 -1.76 -15.38
N ARG A 81 -6.77 -2.91 -14.74
CA ARG A 81 -5.44 -3.45 -14.42
C ARG A 81 -4.52 -3.50 -15.63
N SER A 82 -5.01 -4.00 -16.76
CA SER A 82 -4.25 -4.15 -18.02
C SER A 82 -3.69 -2.82 -18.50
N TYR A 83 -4.49 -1.76 -18.43
CA TYR A 83 -4.10 -0.43 -18.86
C TYR A 83 -3.05 0.17 -17.92
N ILE A 84 -3.25 0.05 -16.61
CA ILE A 84 -2.28 0.52 -15.62
C ILE A 84 -0.92 -0.16 -15.82
N VAL A 85 -0.92 -1.47 -16.06
CA VAL A 85 0.30 -2.23 -16.36
C VAL A 85 0.96 -1.72 -17.63
N GLU A 86 0.20 -1.46 -18.70
CA GLU A 86 0.71 -0.90 -19.95
C GLU A 86 1.35 0.48 -19.73
N GLU A 87 0.73 1.35 -18.94
CA GLU A 87 1.29 2.65 -18.60
C GLU A 87 2.58 2.51 -17.81
N LEU A 88 2.60 1.70 -16.75
CA LEU A 88 3.81 1.49 -15.97
C LEU A 88 4.97 0.96 -16.83
N ASP A 89 4.68 0.06 -17.78
CA ASP A 89 5.68 -0.49 -18.71
C ASP A 89 6.30 0.59 -19.63
N LYS A 90 5.62 1.72 -19.87
CA LYS A 90 6.19 2.84 -20.65
C LYS A 90 7.31 3.58 -19.92
N TYR A 91 7.33 3.55 -18.59
CA TYR A 91 8.29 4.27 -17.74
C TYR A 91 9.49 3.42 -17.33
N GLU A 92 9.36 2.10 -17.27
CA GLU A 92 10.47 1.15 -17.04
C GLU A 92 10.50 0.06 -18.12
N ALA A 93 10.63 0.48 -19.38
CA ALA A 93 10.84 -0.44 -20.50
C ALA A 93 12.24 -1.07 -20.41
N GLY A 94 12.36 -2.25 -19.78
CA GLY A 94 13.60 -3.03 -19.82
C GLY A 94 14.03 -3.78 -18.56
N THR A 95 13.27 -3.71 -17.45
CA THR A 95 13.54 -4.50 -16.23
C THR A 95 12.58 -5.68 -16.07
N ARG A 96 11.94 -6.12 -17.17
CA ARG A 96 11.23 -7.41 -17.21
C ARG A 96 12.26 -8.54 -17.24
N ASN A 97 12.64 -9.04 -16.07
CA ASN A 97 13.01 -10.45 -16.01
C ASN A 97 11.72 -11.25 -16.17
N SER A 98 11.67 -12.18 -17.12
CA SER A 98 10.50 -13.02 -17.38
C SER A 98 10.10 -13.92 -16.21
N ASN A 99 10.95 -13.99 -15.17
CA ASN A 99 10.79 -14.86 -14.00
C ASN A 99 10.44 -14.08 -12.72
N ASP A 100 10.49 -12.74 -12.73
CA ASP A 100 10.16 -11.93 -11.56
C ASP A 100 8.68 -11.52 -11.64
N ARG A 101 7.84 -12.13 -10.81
CA ARG A 101 6.40 -11.82 -10.72
C ARG A 101 6.13 -10.44 -10.14
N VAL A 102 7.09 -9.90 -9.38
CA VAL A 102 7.06 -8.54 -8.85
C VAL A 102 8.11 -7.73 -9.57
N LYS A 103 7.62 -6.82 -10.42
CA LYS A 103 8.46 -5.81 -11.06
C LYS A 103 9.15 -5.02 -9.96
N ASP A 104 10.41 -4.65 -10.18
CA ASP A 104 11.25 -3.85 -9.27
C ASP A 104 10.77 -2.38 -9.18
N TYR A 105 9.46 -2.19 -8.93
CA TYR A 105 8.81 -0.97 -8.50
C TYR A 105 9.11 -0.67 -7.04
N TYR A 106 10.23 -1.16 -6.50
CA TYR A 106 10.59 -1.09 -5.09
C TYR A 106 10.40 0.33 -4.51
N ASN A 107 10.78 1.36 -5.28
CA ASN A 107 10.58 2.75 -4.87
C ASN A 107 9.12 3.26 -4.99
N GLY A 108 8.31 2.66 -5.86
CA GLY A 108 6.90 3.00 -6.03
C GLY A 108 6.02 2.35 -4.96
N GLY A 109 6.23 1.07 -4.67
CA GLY A 109 5.58 0.36 -3.58
C GLY A 109 5.88 1.00 -2.22
N GLU A 110 7.16 1.20 -1.87
CA GLU A 110 7.55 1.90 -0.64
C GLU A 110 6.95 3.30 -0.53
N ARG A 111 6.73 3.97 -1.67
CA ARG A 111 6.17 5.31 -1.69
C ARG A 111 4.66 5.32 -1.54
N LEU A 112 3.97 4.36 -2.16
CA LEU A 112 2.56 4.09 -1.88
C LEU A 112 2.37 3.81 -0.40
N LEU A 113 3.26 3.01 0.21
CA LEU A 113 3.27 2.78 1.65
C LEU A 113 3.44 4.10 2.41
N GLN A 114 4.48 4.88 2.13
CA GLN A 114 4.72 6.16 2.82
C GLN A 114 3.57 7.18 2.66
N LEU A 115 2.90 7.20 1.50
CA LEU A 115 1.78 8.11 1.25
C LEU A 115 0.51 7.59 1.91
N CYS A 116 0.24 6.30 1.93
CA CYS A 116 -0.98 5.76 2.53
C CYS A 116 -0.86 5.45 4.03
N ASP A 117 0.36 5.51 4.59
CA ASP A 117 0.67 5.36 6.01
C ASP A 117 0.50 6.66 6.81
N LEU A 118 0.41 7.81 6.12
CA LEU A 118 0.18 9.12 6.70
C LEU A 118 -1.29 9.34 7.09
N ASP A 119 -1.53 10.33 7.96
CA ASP A 119 -2.84 10.58 8.55
C ASP A 119 -3.89 11.01 7.52
N TYR A 120 -5.13 10.56 7.70
CA TYR A 120 -6.21 10.74 6.71
C TYR A 120 -6.42 12.22 6.32
N GLU A 121 -6.32 13.12 7.30
CA GLU A 121 -6.43 14.58 7.09
C GLU A 121 -5.36 15.14 6.14
N THR A 122 -4.21 14.47 6.00
CA THR A 122 -3.14 14.85 5.05
C THR A 122 -3.41 14.29 3.64
N HIS A 123 -4.35 13.36 3.50
CA HIS A 123 -4.65 12.60 2.29
C HIS A 123 -6.08 12.81 1.77
N LYS A 124 -6.87 13.67 2.42
CA LYS A 124 -8.22 14.00 1.99
C LYS A 124 -8.17 14.87 0.73
N SER A 125 -8.97 14.51 -0.27
CA SER A 125 -9.24 15.38 -1.42
C SER A 125 -9.79 16.73 -0.95
N ALA A 126 -9.26 17.84 -1.47
CA ALA A 126 -9.52 19.18 -0.98
C ALA A 126 -10.93 19.74 -1.22
N THR A 127 -11.86 19.00 -1.86
CA THR A 127 -13.12 19.58 -2.36
C THR A 127 -14.41 18.90 -1.98
N ASP A 128 -14.40 17.73 -1.34
CA ASP A 128 -15.66 17.08 -0.96
C ASP A 128 -15.75 16.84 0.55
N ASP A 129 -16.97 17.04 1.07
CA ASP A 129 -17.43 16.48 2.34
C ASP A 129 -17.44 14.92 2.29
N GLY A 130 -17.19 14.33 1.13
CA GLY A 130 -17.04 12.90 0.90
C GLY A 130 -15.61 12.39 1.09
N ASP A 131 -15.49 11.12 1.47
CA ASP A 131 -14.25 10.46 1.87
C ASP A 131 -13.31 10.08 0.71
N THR A 132 -13.10 10.99 -0.25
CA THR A 132 -12.26 10.68 -1.41
C THR A 132 -10.78 10.87 -1.05
N SER A 133 -10.02 9.77 -1.08
CA SER A 133 -8.59 9.75 -0.81
C SER A 133 -7.75 10.38 -1.91
N PHE A 134 -6.48 10.65 -1.60
CA PHE A 134 -5.49 11.09 -2.56
C PHE A 134 -5.46 10.23 -3.82
N PHE A 135 -5.46 8.89 -3.72
CA PHE A 135 -5.46 8.02 -4.90
C PHE A 135 -6.84 7.77 -5.52
N GLN A 136 -7.87 8.47 -5.04
CA GLN A 136 -9.24 8.42 -5.56
C GLN A 136 -9.85 7.01 -5.55
N GLY A 137 -9.61 6.24 -4.49
CA GLY A 137 -10.10 4.86 -4.35
C GLY A 137 -9.32 3.82 -5.14
N LYS A 138 -8.16 4.16 -5.74
CA LYS A 138 -7.29 3.20 -6.44
C LYS A 138 -6.32 2.47 -5.51
N GLU A 139 -6.35 2.70 -4.21
CA GLU A 139 -5.34 2.22 -3.26
C GLU A 139 -5.20 0.70 -3.28
N GLN A 140 -6.30 -0.04 -3.29
CA GLN A 140 -6.26 -1.50 -3.38
C GLN A 140 -5.59 -1.96 -4.67
N LEU A 141 -6.04 -1.43 -5.81
CA LEU A 141 -5.50 -1.77 -7.13
C LEU A 141 -4.00 -1.43 -7.23
N LEU A 142 -3.59 -0.30 -6.66
CA LEU A 142 -2.19 0.11 -6.58
C LEU A 142 -1.39 -0.82 -5.66
N ALA A 143 -1.95 -1.24 -4.53
CA ALA A 143 -1.33 -2.21 -3.62
C ALA A 143 -1.04 -3.52 -4.36
N GLU A 144 -2.06 -4.09 -5.01
CA GLU A 144 -1.97 -5.36 -5.75
C GLU A 144 -1.02 -5.34 -6.95
N LEU A 145 -0.69 -4.15 -7.47
CA LEU A 145 0.17 -3.97 -8.63
C LEU A 145 1.60 -3.61 -8.28
N LEU A 146 1.81 -2.89 -7.18
CA LEU A 146 3.09 -2.28 -6.84
C LEU A 146 3.74 -2.91 -5.61
N LEU A 147 2.98 -3.63 -4.79
CA LEU A 147 3.48 -4.28 -3.59
C LEU A 147 3.56 -5.78 -3.80
N PRO A 148 4.58 -6.44 -3.22
CA PRO A 148 4.65 -7.88 -3.22
C PRO A 148 3.45 -8.46 -2.44
N ALA A 149 2.83 -9.48 -3.03
CA ALA A 149 1.71 -10.17 -2.41
C ALA A 149 2.16 -11.16 -1.34
N SER A 150 3.43 -11.57 -1.36
CA SER A 150 4.01 -12.53 -0.43
C SER A 150 5.49 -12.23 -0.18
N VAL A 151 6.09 -12.75 0.90
CA VAL A 151 7.53 -12.54 1.15
C VAL A 151 8.39 -13.24 0.10
N GLU A 152 7.90 -14.31 -0.53
CA GLU A 152 8.62 -15.02 -1.60
C GLU A 152 8.82 -14.18 -2.86
N ASP A 153 7.97 -13.17 -3.06
CA ASP A 153 8.10 -12.21 -4.14
C ASP A 153 9.19 -11.14 -3.85
N GLU A 154 9.72 -11.09 -2.63
CA GLU A 154 10.71 -10.10 -2.23
C GLU A 154 12.14 -10.48 -2.61
N SER A 155 12.90 -9.48 -3.04
CA SER A 155 14.31 -9.67 -3.41
C SER A 155 15.18 -10.17 -2.24
N TRP A 156 14.90 -9.71 -1.02
CA TRP A 156 15.60 -10.14 0.18
C TRP A 156 15.34 -11.62 0.48
N PHE A 157 14.10 -12.09 0.31
CA PHE A 157 13.71 -13.47 0.56
C PHE A 157 14.37 -14.39 -0.45
N VAL A 158 14.24 -14.08 -1.74
CA VAL A 158 14.89 -14.82 -2.83
C VAL A 158 16.41 -14.88 -2.61
N GLY A 159 17.01 -13.78 -2.17
CA GLY A 159 18.42 -13.70 -1.83
C GLY A 159 18.82 -14.66 -0.70
N CYS A 160 18.07 -14.67 0.40
CA CYS A 160 18.33 -15.54 1.55
C CYS A 160 18.07 -17.02 1.22
N GLN A 161 17.02 -17.32 0.45
CA GLN A 161 16.70 -18.67 -0.01
C GLN A 161 17.83 -19.27 -0.86
N ARG A 162 18.40 -18.48 -1.79
CA ARG A 162 19.55 -18.90 -2.62
C ARG A 162 20.81 -19.21 -1.80
N ARG A 163 20.99 -18.54 -0.66
CA ARG A 163 22.10 -18.77 0.28
C ARG A 163 21.77 -19.82 1.35
N ASN A 164 20.56 -20.40 1.32
CA ASN A 164 20.04 -21.31 2.33
C ASN A 164 20.08 -20.75 3.77
N GLU A 165 19.84 -19.44 3.91
CA GLU A 165 19.87 -18.72 5.18
C GLU A 165 18.49 -18.75 5.87
N GLN A 166 18.04 -19.93 6.29
CA GLN A 166 16.67 -20.10 6.82
C GLN A 166 16.41 -19.32 8.11
N ASP A 167 17.38 -19.27 9.02
CA ASP A 167 17.23 -18.51 10.26
C ASP A 167 17.07 -17.02 9.98
N LYS A 168 17.82 -16.51 8.98
CA LYS A 168 17.69 -15.13 8.52
C LYS A 168 16.34 -14.84 7.88
N ILE A 169 15.79 -15.79 7.12
CA ILE A 169 14.43 -15.66 6.58
C ILE A 169 13.44 -15.50 7.74
N SER A 170 13.55 -16.32 8.79
CA SER A 170 12.68 -16.22 9.96
C SER A 170 12.82 -14.86 10.65
N ASP A 171 14.05 -14.39 10.90
CA ASP A 171 14.32 -13.08 11.52
C ASP A 171 13.78 -11.92 10.67
N ASP A 172 13.96 -11.96 9.34
CA ASP A 172 13.43 -10.93 8.44
C ASP A 172 11.89 -10.98 8.36
N CYS A 173 11.27 -12.16 8.40
CA CYS A 173 9.81 -12.29 8.49
C CYS A 173 9.27 -11.68 9.79
N GLU A 174 9.92 -11.91 10.94
CA GLU A 174 9.54 -11.29 12.21
C GLU A 174 9.62 -9.77 12.14
N ARG A 175 10.67 -9.24 11.51
CA ARG A 175 10.83 -7.79 11.31
C ARG A 175 9.70 -7.20 10.47
N GLU A 176 9.31 -7.86 9.39
CA GLU A 176 8.18 -7.44 8.55
C GLU A 176 6.84 -7.54 9.30
N LEU A 177 6.63 -8.61 10.08
CA LEU A 177 5.46 -8.78 10.93
C LEU A 177 5.37 -7.68 11.99
N ASN A 178 6.47 -7.33 12.64
CA ASN A 178 6.52 -6.25 13.63
C ASN A 178 6.05 -4.92 13.03
N VAL A 179 6.57 -4.55 11.86
CA VAL A 179 6.13 -3.34 11.15
C VAL A 179 4.65 -3.43 10.82
N PHE A 180 4.23 -4.54 10.21
CA PHE A 180 2.86 -4.72 9.73
C PHE A 180 1.81 -4.65 10.85
N ILE A 181 2.03 -5.42 11.93
CA ILE A 181 1.13 -5.49 13.07
C ILE A 181 1.12 -4.18 13.84
N ALA A 182 2.26 -3.52 14.04
CA ALA A 182 2.31 -2.20 14.67
C ALA A 182 1.45 -1.17 13.90
N LYS A 183 1.52 -1.20 12.56
CA LYS A 183 0.73 -0.31 11.71
C LYS A 183 -0.77 -0.56 11.80
N LEU A 184 -1.19 -1.83 11.85
CA LEU A 184 -2.60 -2.18 12.04
C LEU A 184 -3.10 -1.85 13.44
N ALA A 185 -2.30 -2.10 14.47
CA ALA A 185 -2.64 -1.74 15.85
C ALA A 185 -2.84 -0.23 16.00
N ILE A 186 -1.98 0.60 15.37
CA ILE A 186 -2.17 2.06 15.32
C ILE A 186 -3.43 2.41 14.55
N TYR A 187 -3.68 1.78 13.40
CA TYR A 187 -4.83 2.05 12.55
C TYR A 187 -6.15 1.88 13.30
N PHE A 188 -6.35 0.75 13.99
CA PHE A 188 -7.58 0.47 14.73
C PHE A 188 -7.79 1.36 15.97
N ASN A 189 -6.75 2.06 16.43
CA ASN A 189 -6.83 3.01 17.54
C ASN A 189 -7.10 4.46 17.07
N LYS A 190 -7.26 4.71 15.77
CA LYS A 190 -7.57 6.05 15.25
C LYS A 190 -9.04 6.40 15.41
N GLU A 191 -9.30 7.62 15.91
CA GLU A 191 -10.65 8.20 15.98
C GLU A 191 -11.27 8.42 14.59
N LYS A 192 -10.44 8.81 13.62
CA LYS A 192 -10.82 9.03 12.22
C LYS A 192 -9.94 8.18 11.31
N PRO A 193 -10.30 6.92 11.06
CA PRO A 193 -9.46 6.06 10.24
C PRO A 193 -9.49 6.43 8.77
N ASN A 194 -8.35 6.25 8.10
CA ASN A 194 -8.29 6.32 6.65
C ASN A 194 -8.98 5.07 6.06
N PRO A 195 -10.13 5.19 5.37
CA PRO A 195 -10.75 4.03 4.73
C PRO A 195 -9.86 3.44 3.63
N ASN A 196 -8.87 4.17 3.15
CA ASN A 196 -7.94 3.72 2.11
C ASN A 196 -6.56 3.35 2.67
N PHE A 197 -6.48 2.97 3.95
CA PHE A 197 -5.24 2.56 4.59
C PHE A 197 -4.63 1.33 3.89
N ILE A 198 -3.40 1.47 3.41
CA ILE A 198 -2.79 0.51 2.48
C ILE A 198 -2.53 -0.87 3.09
N TYR A 199 -2.22 -0.93 4.39
CA TYR A 199 -1.90 -2.17 5.07
C TYR A 199 -3.12 -3.11 5.17
N ARG A 200 -4.34 -2.58 5.02
CA ARG A 200 -5.57 -3.39 4.87
C ARG A 200 -5.47 -4.34 3.69
N TYR A 201 -4.87 -3.90 2.58
CA TYR A 201 -4.78 -4.66 1.31
C TYR A 201 -3.55 -5.59 1.24
N ARG A 202 -2.80 -5.73 2.33
CA ARG A 202 -1.54 -6.49 2.38
C ARG A 202 -1.63 -7.74 3.26
N LEU A 203 -2.85 -8.19 3.51
CA LEU A 203 -3.11 -9.38 4.30
C LEU A 203 -2.45 -10.66 3.74
N PRO A 204 -2.45 -10.93 2.42
CA PRO A 204 -1.70 -12.06 1.85
C PRO A 204 -0.20 -12.05 2.18
N TYR A 205 0.40 -10.86 2.24
CA TYR A 205 1.81 -10.69 2.56
C TYR A 205 2.09 -11.06 4.01
N CYS A 206 1.23 -10.63 4.94
CA CYS A 206 1.33 -10.95 6.35
C CYS A 206 1.22 -12.47 6.61
N ILE A 207 0.29 -13.14 5.92
CA ILE A 207 0.14 -14.60 6.00
C ILE A 207 1.39 -15.33 5.51
N SER A 208 1.93 -14.91 4.37
CA SER A 208 3.16 -15.46 3.84
C SER A 208 4.32 -15.27 4.83
N ALA A 209 4.45 -14.10 5.47
CA ALA A 209 5.47 -13.87 6.49
C ALA A 209 5.31 -14.81 7.71
N PHE A 210 4.09 -15.03 8.20
CA PHE A 210 3.84 -16.00 9.28
C PHE A 210 4.23 -17.43 8.88
N ASN A 211 3.96 -17.85 7.64
CA ASN A 211 4.28 -19.19 7.14
C ASN A 211 5.79 -19.48 7.08
N HIS A 212 6.62 -18.45 6.98
CA HIS A 212 8.08 -18.58 6.94
C HIS A 212 8.76 -18.28 8.26
N TYR A 213 8.01 -17.88 9.29
CA TYR A 213 8.50 -17.80 10.66
C TYR A 213 8.60 -19.20 11.28
N ARG A 214 9.72 -19.50 11.94
CA ARG A 214 10.03 -20.86 12.39
C ARG A 214 10.16 -21.02 13.89
N ASP A 215 10.36 -19.93 14.61
CA ASP A 215 10.51 -19.99 16.05
C ASP A 215 9.15 -20.24 16.70
N SER A 216 9.17 -20.89 17.86
CA SER A 216 7.95 -21.20 18.61
C SER A 216 7.35 -19.98 19.32
N ASP A 217 8.11 -18.88 19.40
CA ASP A 217 7.72 -17.63 20.01
C ASP A 217 8.46 -16.46 19.36
N PHE A 218 7.82 -15.28 19.32
CA PHE A 218 8.45 -14.05 18.86
C PHE A 218 9.61 -13.64 19.77
N LYS A 219 10.68 -13.09 19.20
CA LYS A 219 11.83 -12.52 19.92
C LYS A 219 11.55 -11.08 20.31
N GLU A 220 10.85 -10.33 19.47
CA GLU A 220 10.58 -8.91 19.65
C GLU A 220 9.38 -8.69 20.59
N GLU A 221 9.63 -8.25 21.82
CA GLU A 221 8.57 -7.98 22.81
C GLU A 221 7.55 -6.95 22.32
N LEU A 222 7.99 -5.94 21.55
CA LEU A 222 7.07 -4.95 20.98
C LEU A 222 6.08 -5.56 19.98
N LEU A 223 6.51 -6.56 19.20
CA LEU A 223 5.60 -7.30 18.31
C LEU A 223 4.55 -8.05 19.13
N LYS A 224 4.94 -8.67 20.24
CA LYS A 224 4.01 -9.36 21.17
C LYS A 224 2.94 -8.42 21.70
N GLU A 225 3.35 -7.26 22.21
CA GLU A 225 2.42 -6.23 22.72
C GLU A 225 1.47 -5.73 21.63
N ASN A 226 1.99 -5.49 20.43
CA ASN A 226 1.19 -5.05 19.29
C ASN A 226 0.22 -6.13 18.81
N LEU A 227 0.59 -7.42 18.86
CA LEU A 227 -0.30 -8.53 18.54
C LEU A 227 -1.48 -8.60 19.51
N VAL A 228 -1.23 -8.47 20.81
CA VAL A 228 -2.30 -8.43 21.83
C VAL A 228 -3.24 -7.25 21.56
N THR A 229 -2.68 -6.06 21.34
CA THR A 229 -3.45 -4.84 21.05
C THR A 229 -4.30 -5.00 19.77
N PHE A 230 -3.71 -5.59 18.73
CA PHE A 230 -4.36 -5.83 17.46
C PHE A 230 -5.51 -6.83 17.59
N PHE A 231 -5.29 -7.99 18.24
CA PHE A 231 -6.34 -8.99 18.44
C PHE A 231 -7.48 -8.47 19.34
N ALA A 232 -7.16 -7.69 20.38
CA ALA A 232 -8.18 -7.06 21.23
C ALA A 232 -9.04 -6.08 20.42
N ALA A 233 -8.45 -5.32 19.51
CA ALA A 233 -9.19 -4.44 18.61
C ALA A 233 -10.10 -5.23 17.67
N LEU A 234 -9.60 -6.32 17.05
CA LEU A 234 -10.42 -7.19 16.20
C LEU A 234 -11.63 -7.75 16.93
N GLU A 235 -11.45 -8.23 18.16
CA GLU A 235 -12.53 -8.77 18.98
C GLU A 235 -13.56 -7.71 19.33
N LYS A 236 -13.11 -6.53 19.80
CA LYS A 236 -14.00 -5.43 20.17
C LYS A 236 -14.84 -4.94 18.98
N ILE A 237 -14.22 -4.79 17.80
CA ILE A 237 -14.91 -4.37 16.58
C ILE A 237 -15.90 -5.44 16.12
N THR A 238 -15.52 -6.72 16.19
CA THR A 238 -16.38 -7.83 15.77
C THR A 238 -17.57 -8.03 16.72
N ALA A 239 -17.40 -7.75 18.01
CA ALA A 239 -18.46 -7.85 19.03
C ALA A 239 -19.52 -6.75 18.91
N SER A 240 -19.10 -5.54 18.52
CA SER A 240 -19.99 -4.36 18.42
C SER A 240 -19.76 -3.58 17.11
N PRO A 241 -20.00 -4.18 15.93
CA PRO A 241 -19.65 -3.55 14.65
C PRO A 241 -20.35 -2.20 14.41
N ASP A 242 -21.55 -2.01 14.96
CA ASP A 242 -22.35 -0.77 14.83
C ASP A 242 -21.68 0.45 15.50
N ASP A 243 -20.75 0.23 16.43
CA ASP A 243 -20.02 1.29 17.14
C ASP A 243 -18.79 1.81 16.37
N TYR A 244 -18.48 1.21 15.21
CA TYR A 244 -17.23 1.44 14.48
C TYR A 244 -17.45 1.90 13.04
N PRO A 245 -16.49 2.66 12.47
CA PRO A 245 -16.48 2.96 11.04
C PRO A 245 -16.50 1.69 10.19
N GLN A 246 -17.27 1.69 9.10
CA GLN A 246 -17.42 0.54 8.19
C GLN A 246 -16.07 -0.04 7.72
N CYS A 247 -15.07 0.81 7.46
CA CYS A 247 -13.74 0.36 7.04
C CYS A 247 -13.01 -0.45 8.13
N PHE A 248 -13.22 -0.16 9.41
CA PHE A 248 -12.72 -0.98 10.51
C PHE A 248 -13.43 -2.32 10.54
N VAL A 249 -14.76 -2.33 10.43
CA VAL A 249 -15.55 -3.56 10.46
C VAL A 249 -15.13 -4.52 9.35
N GLU A 250 -15.02 -4.02 8.12
CA GLU A 250 -14.58 -4.82 6.96
C GLU A 250 -13.19 -5.39 7.17
N THR A 251 -12.24 -4.57 7.62
CA THR A 251 -10.87 -5.03 7.89
C THR A 251 -10.86 -6.06 9.01
N ALA A 252 -11.58 -5.80 10.09
CA ALA A 252 -11.60 -6.70 11.23
C ALA A 252 -12.18 -8.06 10.84
N GLN A 253 -13.29 -8.07 10.10
CA GLN A 253 -13.90 -9.30 9.60
C GLN A 253 -12.97 -10.07 8.66
N GLU A 254 -12.28 -9.40 7.73
CA GLU A 254 -11.34 -10.04 6.80
C GLU A 254 -10.19 -10.72 7.55
N PHE A 255 -9.58 -10.01 8.50
CA PHE A 255 -8.48 -10.55 9.31
C PHE A 255 -8.96 -11.64 10.27
N THR A 256 -10.11 -11.46 10.94
CA THR A 256 -10.68 -12.48 11.83
C THR A 256 -11.08 -13.74 11.07
N CYS A 257 -11.63 -13.62 9.86
CA CYS A 257 -11.91 -14.78 9.01
C CYS A 257 -10.63 -15.54 8.74
N LEU A 258 -9.57 -14.86 8.30
CA LEU A 258 -8.31 -15.49 7.94
C LEU A 258 -7.53 -16.12 9.10
N PHE A 259 -7.54 -15.52 10.30
CA PHE A 259 -6.95 -16.16 11.48
C PHE A 259 -7.76 -17.34 12.02
N ASN A 260 -9.04 -17.45 11.62
CA ASN A 260 -9.91 -18.58 11.95
C ASN A 260 -10.04 -19.59 10.79
N GLU A 261 -9.58 -19.25 9.59
CA GLU A 261 -9.65 -20.11 8.41
C GLU A 261 -8.70 -21.30 8.57
N ALA A 262 -9.14 -22.44 8.04
CA ALA A 262 -8.42 -23.72 8.08
C ALA A 262 -7.15 -23.76 7.18
N ASP A 263 -6.79 -22.64 6.54
CA ASP A 263 -5.70 -22.55 5.58
C ASP A 263 -4.38 -22.02 6.18
N LEU A 264 -4.39 -21.54 7.43
CA LEU A 264 -3.13 -21.27 8.16
C LEU A 264 -2.55 -22.59 8.70
N PRO A 265 -1.23 -22.81 8.62
CA PRO A 265 -0.60 -23.98 9.22
C PRO A 265 -0.84 -24.05 10.73
N ASP A 266 -1.01 -25.25 11.28
CA ASP A 266 -1.16 -25.47 12.73
C ASP A 266 -0.05 -24.79 13.56
N SER A 267 1.16 -24.70 13.01
CA SER A 267 2.28 -23.99 13.65
C SER A 267 2.03 -22.50 13.81
N VAL A 268 1.37 -21.86 12.84
CA VAL A 268 1.00 -20.43 12.92
C VAL A 268 -0.12 -20.24 13.93
N HIS A 269 -1.13 -21.12 13.94
CA HIS A 269 -2.17 -21.07 14.97
C HIS A 269 -1.60 -21.26 16.38
N ALA A 270 -0.67 -22.21 16.56
CA ALA A 270 -0.01 -22.44 17.84
C ALA A 270 0.84 -21.23 18.27
N LEU A 271 1.54 -20.59 17.33
CA LEU A 271 2.32 -19.37 17.56
C LEU A 271 1.43 -18.19 18.00
N LEU A 272 0.26 -18.01 17.38
CA LEU A 272 -0.63 -16.88 17.64
C LEU A 272 -1.55 -17.08 18.84
N ALA A 273 -1.84 -18.33 19.24
CA ALA A 273 -2.78 -18.67 20.30
C ALA A 273 -2.52 -17.96 21.65
N PRO A 274 -1.27 -17.81 22.15
CA PRO A 274 -1.00 -17.09 23.40
C PRO A 274 -1.45 -15.62 23.34
N TYR A 275 -1.25 -14.96 22.20
CA TYR A 275 -1.58 -13.54 22.00
C TYR A 275 -3.08 -13.32 21.85
N ILE A 276 -3.77 -14.22 21.13
CA ILE A 276 -5.23 -14.21 21.03
C ILE A 276 -5.86 -14.44 22.41
N LYS A 277 -5.30 -15.36 23.20
CA LYS A 277 -5.76 -15.61 24.56
C LYS A 277 -5.55 -14.39 25.46
N ALA A 278 -4.35 -13.80 25.45
CA ALA A 278 -4.05 -12.61 26.24
C ALA A 278 -4.92 -11.41 25.85
N ALA A 279 -5.25 -11.25 24.56
CA ALA A 279 -6.16 -10.22 24.09
C ALA A 279 -7.56 -10.33 24.71
N LYS A 280 -8.11 -11.55 24.76
CA LYS A 280 -9.41 -11.82 25.41
C LYS A 280 -9.42 -11.43 26.89
N GLU A 281 -8.35 -11.79 27.60
CA GLU A 281 -8.19 -11.49 29.03
C GLU A 281 -7.97 -9.98 29.31
N SER A 282 -7.66 -9.18 28.29
CA SER A 282 -7.45 -7.73 28.41
C SER A 282 -8.70 -6.87 28.14
N VAL A 283 -9.75 -7.48 27.58
CA VAL A 283 -11.02 -6.82 27.23
C VAL A 283 -12.07 -6.95 28.35
N ASP A 284 -11.86 -7.88 29.30
CA ASP A 284 -12.63 -8.06 30.55
C ASP A 284 -12.21 -7.07 31.66
#